data_AF-A0A853KB62-F1
#
_entry.id   AF-A0A853KB62-F1
#
_cell.length_a   1.000
_cell.length_b   1.000
_cell.length_c   1.000
_cell.angle_alpha   90.00
_cell.angle_beta   90.00
_cell.angle_gamma   90.00
#
_symmetry.space_group_name_H-M   'P 1'
#
loop_
_entity.id
_entity.type
_entity.pdbx_description
1 polymer ?
#
loop_
_entity_poly.entity_id
_entity_poly.type
_entity_poly.pdbx_seq_one_letter_code
_entity_poly.pdbx_strand_id
1 'polypeptide(L)'
;MMSFGAHELIGLNEALMAKSANIELLSFLSQHVQDQRLRNMLEQHAESVHHHYMQGVQLLQGQGQEVYAKPGFAESNMEYYGQPKLGLRNPNMPMPRLNAQAPSERTICTTALSLYKFGAIGWTTFGLECTNPQLREWFMRGTAMSDKMAYEMWGFMNQKGYYQVITLPNETIQAMMHAYTPSQMSLNQGVNAMPYQ
;
A
#
# COMPACT_ATOMS: atom_id res chain seq x y z
N MET A 1 33.02 -1.05 -1.60
CA MET A 1 31.92 -1.41 -0.68
C MET A 1 30.94 -0.25 -0.66
N MET A 2 29.64 -0.50 -0.90
CA MET A 2 28.61 0.49 -0.57
C MET A 2 28.64 0.68 0.95
N SER A 3 28.83 1.92 1.41
CA SER A 3 28.70 2.25 2.83
C SER A 3 27.25 2.66 3.05
N PHE A 4 26.52 1.88 3.85
CA PHE A 4 25.22 2.30 4.37
C PHE A 4 25.42 3.09 5.66
N GLY A 5 24.62 4.13 5.86
CA GLY A 5 24.49 4.75 7.17
C GLY A 5 23.89 3.78 8.19
N ALA A 6 24.14 3.98 9.49
CA ALA A 6 23.58 3.11 10.53
C ALA A 6 22.05 3.08 10.50
N HIS A 7 21.40 4.24 10.30
CA HIS A 7 19.95 4.34 10.14
C HIS A 7 19.45 3.48 8.97
N GLU A 8 20.09 3.56 7.82
CA GLU A 8 19.72 2.81 6.61
C GLU A 8 19.80 1.29 6.81
N LEU A 9 20.86 0.82 7.47
CA LEU A 9 21.04 -0.60 7.74
C LEU A 9 19.98 -1.12 8.73
N ILE A 10 19.66 -0.33 9.77
CA ILE A 10 18.60 -0.66 10.74
C ILE A 10 17.25 -0.72 10.03
N GLY A 11 16.91 0.31 9.23
CA GLY A 11 15.65 0.35 8.49
C GLY A 11 15.52 -0.79 7.49
N LEU A 12 16.60 -1.14 6.77
CA LEU A 12 16.61 -2.30 5.87
C LEU A 12 16.40 -3.60 6.64
N ASN A 13 17.07 -3.78 7.78
CA ASN A 13 16.91 -4.97 8.62
C ASN A 13 15.46 -5.12 9.14
N GLU A 14 14.89 -4.06 9.69
CA GLU A 14 13.49 -4.04 10.15
C GLU A 14 12.52 -4.34 9.01
N ALA A 15 12.78 -3.79 7.81
CA ALA A 15 11.98 -4.05 6.64
C ALA A 15 12.03 -5.50 6.17
N LEU A 16 13.22 -6.10 6.16
CA LEU A 16 13.39 -7.51 5.78
C LEU A 16 12.73 -8.45 6.80
N MET A 17 12.88 -8.19 8.11
CA MET A 17 12.19 -8.97 9.15
C MET A 17 10.67 -8.90 8.99
N ALA A 18 10.11 -7.70 8.84
CA ALA A 18 8.67 -7.52 8.66
C ALA A 18 8.16 -8.19 7.37
N LYS A 19 8.91 -8.10 6.27
CA LYS A 19 8.54 -8.76 5.01
C LYS A 19 8.56 -10.28 5.14
N SER A 20 9.57 -10.85 5.80
CA SER A 20 9.62 -12.29 6.10
C SER A 20 8.37 -12.75 6.85
N ALA A 21 8.01 -12.05 7.93
CA ALA A 21 6.80 -12.36 8.71
C ALA A 21 5.51 -12.21 7.88
N ASN A 22 5.44 -11.17 7.04
CA ASN A 22 4.28 -10.93 6.18
C ASN A 22 4.10 -12.03 5.12
N ILE A 23 5.18 -12.54 4.52
CA ILE A 23 5.10 -13.62 3.52
C ILE A 23 4.49 -14.87 4.15
N GLU A 24 4.98 -15.25 5.34
CA GLU A 24 4.48 -16.42 6.07
C GLU A 24 3.01 -16.21 6.46
N LEU A 25 2.67 -15.06 7.04
CA LEU A 25 1.32 -14.75 7.47
C LEU A 25 0.33 -14.73 6.30
N LEU A 26 0.66 -14.10 5.17
CA LEU A 26 -0.22 -14.06 4.00
C LEU A 26 -0.44 -15.45 3.40
N SER A 27 0.62 -16.25 3.31
CA SER A 27 0.54 -17.65 2.84
C SER A 27 -0.29 -18.53 3.79
N PHE A 28 -0.21 -18.30 5.09
CA PHE A 28 -1.06 -18.97 6.07
C PHE A 28 -2.53 -18.55 5.92
N LEU A 29 -2.79 -17.24 5.79
CA LEU A 29 -4.15 -16.70 5.68
C LEU A 29 -4.85 -17.18 4.40
N SER A 30 -4.14 -17.34 3.28
CA SER A 30 -4.73 -17.84 2.02
C SER A 30 -5.29 -19.27 2.14
N GLN A 31 -4.72 -20.08 3.04
CA GLN A 31 -5.21 -21.43 3.32
C GLN A 31 -6.48 -21.45 4.18
N HIS A 32 -6.82 -20.32 4.82
CA HIS A 32 -7.93 -20.18 5.76
C HIS A 32 -9.13 -19.40 5.20
N VAL A 33 -9.14 -19.14 3.89
CA VAL A 33 -10.26 -18.49 3.20
C VAL A 33 -11.02 -19.50 2.34
N GLN A 34 -12.33 -19.28 2.21
CA GLN A 34 -13.22 -20.08 1.36
C GLN A 34 -13.41 -19.43 -0.01
N ASP A 35 -13.43 -18.10 -0.06
CA ASP A 35 -13.52 -17.35 -1.30
C ASP A 35 -12.23 -17.52 -2.13
N GLN A 36 -12.36 -18.18 -3.30
CA GLN A 36 -11.22 -18.47 -4.16
C GLN A 36 -10.53 -17.20 -4.69
N ARG A 37 -11.28 -16.11 -4.89
CA ARG A 37 -10.70 -14.85 -5.35
C ARG A 37 -9.86 -14.21 -4.25
N LEU A 38 -10.36 -14.25 -3.00
CA LEU A 38 -9.57 -13.80 -1.84
C LEU A 38 -8.31 -14.65 -1.65
N ARG A 39 -8.41 -15.97 -1.85
CA ARG A 39 -7.26 -16.89 -1.80
C ARG A 39 -6.19 -16.46 -2.79
N ASN A 40 -6.56 -16.35 -4.06
CA ASN A 40 -5.65 -15.98 -5.14
C ASN A 40 -5.01 -14.62 -4.88
N MET A 41 -5.78 -13.64 -4.39
CA MET A 41 -5.24 -12.32 -4.04
C MET A 41 -4.18 -12.41 -2.95
N LEU A 42 -4.44 -13.14 -1.85
CA LEU A 42 -3.48 -13.28 -0.75
C LEU A 42 -2.20 -14.01 -1.20
N GLU A 43 -2.31 -15.02 -2.07
CA GLU A 43 -1.17 -15.72 -2.67
C GLU A 43 -0.34 -14.77 -3.54
N GLN A 44 -0.96 -14.01 -4.43
CA GLN A 44 -0.28 -13.02 -5.28
C GLN A 44 0.38 -11.90 -4.46
N HIS A 45 -0.27 -11.48 -3.37
CA HIS A 45 0.31 -10.51 -2.43
C HIS A 45 1.54 -11.10 -1.72
N ALA A 46 1.49 -12.36 -1.28
CA ALA A 46 2.63 -13.04 -0.67
C ALA A 46 3.83 -13.15 -1.65
N GLU A 47 3.56 -13.52 -2.89
CA GLU A 47 4.58 -13.58 -3.96
C GLU A 47 5.20 -12.20 -4.24
N SER A 48 4.38 -11.15 -4.28
CA SER A 48 4.84 -9.77 -4.47
C SER A 48 5.78 -9.32 -3.35
N VAL A 49 5.39 -9.59 -2.09
CA VAL A 49 6.22 -9.27 -0.92
C VAL A 49 7.51 -10.09 -0.92
N HIS A 50 7.45 -11.38 -1.30
CA HIS A 50 8.62 -12.24 -1.44
C HIS A 50 9.60 -11.71 -2.49
N HIS A 51 9.11 -11.28 -3.65
CA HIS A 51 9.97 -10.67 -4.67
C HIS A 51 10.67 -9.41 -4.13
N HIS A 52 9.93 -8.52 -3.46
CA HIS A 52 10.49 -7.29 -2.89
C HIS A 52 11.47 -7.56 -1.74
N TYR A 53 11.25 -8.61 -0.95
CA TYR A 53 12.20 -9.11 0.05
C TYR A 53 13.52 -9.54 -0.61
N MET A 54 13.45 -10.32 -1.68
CA MET A 54 14.65 -10.78 -2.40
C MET A 54 15.47 -9.61 -2.96
N GLN A 55 14.81 -8.57 -3.47
CA GLN A 55 15.46 -7.32 -3.88
C GLN A 55 16.22 -6.65 -2.72
N GLY A 56 15.62 -6.62 -1.52
CA GLY A 56 16.27 -6.06 -0.33
C GLY A 56 17.49 -6.86 0.12
N VAL A 57 17.43 -8.21 0.04
CA VAL A 57 18.58 -9.08 0.30
C VAL A 57 19.71 -8.82 -0.70
N GLN A 58 19.39 -8.65 -1.99
CA GLN A 58 20.38 -8.31 -3.02
C GLN A 58 21.06 -6.96 -2.74
N LEU A 59 20.29 -5.95 -2.29
CA LEU A 59 20.84 -4.65 -1.89
C LEU A 59 21.79 -4.79 -0.70
N LEU A 60 21.42 -5.58 0.32
CA LEU A 60 22.27 -5.88 1.47
C LEU A 60 23.60 -6.53 1.05
N GLN A 61 23.56 -7.41 0.05
CA GLN A 61 24.72 -8.11 -0.50
C GLN A 61 25.54 -7.27 -1.49
N GLY A 62 25.16 -6.02 -1.75
CA GLY A 62 25.85 -5.11 -2.67
C GLY A 62 25.60 -5.39 -4.16
N GLN A 63 24.56 -6.14 -4.51
CA GLN A 63 24.19 -6.53 -5.89
C GLN A 63 23.17 -5.56 -6.54
N GLY A 64 23.04 -4.33 -6.03
CA GLY A 64 21.95 -3.39 -6.33
C GLY A 64 21.88 -2.79 -7.74
N GLN A 65 22.89 -3.00 -8.60
CA GLN A 65 22.99 -2.34 -9.91
C GLN A 65 21.95 -2.85 -10.94
N GLU A 66 21.45 -4.09 -10.83
CA GLU A 66 20.50 -4.67 -11.79
C GLU A 66 19.06 -4.80 -11.27
N VAL A 67 18.82 -4.47 -9.99
CA VAL A 67 17.56 -4.74 -9.27
C VAL A 67 16.38 -3.93 -9.80
N TYR A 68 16.64 -2.80 -10.46
CA TYR A 68 15.61 -1.82 -10.86
C TYR A 68 15.19 -1.89 -12.33
N ALA A 69 15.80 -2.77 -13.14
CA ALA A 69 15.58 -2.86 -14.59
C ALA A 69 14.26 -3.55 -14.98
N LYS A 70 13.57 -4.22 -14.04
CA LYS A 70 12.28 -4.88 -14.30
C LYS A 70 11.14 -4.11 -13.61
N PRO A 71 9.99 -3.90 -14.29
CA PRO A 71 8.78 -3.41 -13.64
C PRO A 71 8.48 -4.24 -12.39
N GLY A 72 8.10 -3.58 -11.30
CA GLY A 72 7.77 -4.30 -10.06
C GLY A 72 6.55 -5.17 -10.29
N PHE A 73 6.48 -6.36 -9.68
CA PHE A 73 5.34 -7.29 -9.80
C PHE A 73 3.98 -6.63 -9.45
N ALA A 74 4.01 -5.62 -8.58
CA ALA A 74 2.85 -4.78 -8.23
C ALA A 74 2.30 -3.92 -9.41
N GLU A 75 2.99 -3.83 -10.54
CA GLU A 75 2.53 -3.08 -11.72
C GLU A 75 1.74 -3.94 -12.70
N SER A 76 1.86 -5.27 -12.69
CA SER A 76 1.26 -6.12 -13.74
C SER A 76 -0.01 -6.88 -13.35
N ASN A 77 -0.30 -7.10 -12.05
CA ASN A 77 -1.26 -8.13 -11.63
C ASN A 77 -2.42 -7.65 -10.72
N MET A 78 -2.65 -6.34 -10.54
CA MET A 78 -3.80 -5.88 -9.73
C MET A 78 -5.14 -6.13 -10.44
N GLU A 79 -6.05 -6.83 -9.78
CA GLU A 79 -7.44 -6.89 -10.24
C GLU A 79 -8.21 -5.65 -9.78
N TYR A 80 -8.73 -4.86 -10.72
CA TYR A 80 -9.61 -3.75 -10.37
C TYR A 80 -10.99 -4.28 -9.94
N TYR A 81 -11.42 -3.95 -8.71
CA TYR A 81 -12.68 -4.43 -8.11
C TYR A 81 -13.95 -3.69 -8.58
N GLY A 82 -13.91 -3.10 -9.79
CA GLY A 82 -14.98 -2.24 -10.31
C GLY A 82 -15.13 -0.96 -9.49
N GLN A 83 -16.20 -0.21 -9.76
CA GLN A 83 -16.48 1.03 -9.03
C GLN A 83 -16.83 0.73 -7.56
N PRO A 84 -16.21 1.42 -6.60
CA PRO A 84 -16.56 1.28 -5.18
C PRO A 84 -18.03 1.60 -4.94
N LYS A 85 -18.70 0.75 -4.16
CA LYS A 85 -20.09 0.97 -3.74
C LYS A 85 -20.11 1.91 -2.55
N LEU A 86 -20.74 3.07 -2.74
CA LEU A 86 -20.99 4.08 -1.71
C LEU A 86 -22.29 3.80 -0.94
N GLY A 87 -22.39 4.37 0.26
CA GLY A 87 -23.55 4.25 1.14
C GLY A 87 -23.52 3.02 2.04
N LEU A 88 -24.24 3.13 3.16
CA LEU A 88 -24.46 2.03 4.09
C LEU A 88 -25.45 1.01 3.47
N ARG A 89 -25.10 -0.26 3.55
CA ARG A 89 -25.83 -1.42 3.01
C ARG A 89 -26.06 -2.41 4.14
N ASN A 90 -26.93 -2.03 5.08
CA ASN A 90 -27.22 -2.79 6.31
C ASN A 90 -25.94 -3.15 7.10
N PRO A 91 -25.26 -2.16 7.70
CA PRO A 91 -24.01 -2.40 8.40
C PRO A 91 -24.25 -3.30 9.61
N ASN A 92 -23.73 -4.51 9.55
CA ASN A 92 -23.70 -5.43 10.68
C ASN A 92 -22.25 -5.76 11.05
N MET A 93 -21.93 -5.56 12.33
CA MET A 93 -20.63 -5.87 12.92
C MET A 93 -20.83 -7.00 13.94
N PRO A 94 -20.34 -8.22 13.67
CA PRO A 94 -20.43 -9.31 14.62
C PRO A 94 -19.59 -8.98 15.86
N MET A 95 -20.02 -9.50 17.00
CA MET A 95 -19.25 -9.38 18.25
C MET A 95 -17.87 -10.02 18.11
N PRO A 96 -16.81 -9.44 18.73
CA PRO A 96 -15.49 -10.06 18.77
C PRO A 96 -15.54 -11.48 19.37
N ARG A 97 -14.72 -12.39 18.83
CA ARG A 97 -14.67 -13.79 19.22
C ARG A 97 -13.37 -14.09 19.98
N LEU A 98 -13.41 -14.16 21.31
CA LEU A 98 -12.23 -14.48 22.13
C LEU A 98 -11.72 -15.91 21.94
N ASN A 99 -12.64 -16.88 21.75
CA ASN A 99 -12.32 -18.30 21.59
C ASN A 99 -12.44 -18.75 20.13
N ALA A 100 -11.94 -17.95 19.19
CA ALA A 100 -11.98 -18.28 17.77
C ALA A 100 -11.00 -19.41 17.44
N GLN A 101 -11.48 -20.49 16.83
CA GLN A 101 -10.63 -21.59 16.33
C GLN A 101 -9.94 -21.23 15.00
N ALA A 102 -10.52 -20.29 14.26
CA ALA A 102 -9.97 -19.75 13.02
C ALA A 102 -10.49 -18.31 12.82
N PRO A 103 -9.71 -17.43 12.16
CA PRO A 103 -10.17 -16.08 11.82
C PRO A 103 -11.31 -16.13 10.81
N SER A 104 -12.24 -15.19 10.90
CA SER A 104 -13.25 -14.99 9.85
C SER A 104 -12.62 -14.34 8.62
N GLU A 105 -13.20 -14.51 7.42
CA GLU A 105 -12.69 -13.83 6.21
C GLU A 105 -12.65 -12.30 6.38
N ARG A 106 -13.62 -11.70 7.09
CA ARG A 106 -13.57 -10.27 7.45
C ARG A 106 -12.36 -9.94 8.32
N THR A 107 -12.02 -10.79 9.29
CA THR A 107 -10.82 -10.64 10.12
C THR A 107 -9.56 -10.76 9.26
N ILE A 108 -9.49 -11.77 8.39
CA ILE A 108 -8.37 -11.98 7.46
C ILE A 108 -8.15 -10.75 6.58
N CYS A 109 -9.21 -10.24 5.95
CA CYS A 109 -9.13 -9.05 5.10
C CYS A 109 -8.70 -7.81 5.90
N THR A 110 -9.27 -7.61 7.10
CA THR A 110 -8.91 -6.48 7.97
C THR A 110 -7.45 -6.54 8.41
N THR A 111 -6.95 -7.73 8.76
CA THR A 111 -5.56 -7.95 9.11
C THR A 111 -4.65 -7.64 7.92
N ALA A 112 -4.92 -8.23 6.75
CA ALA A 112 -4.14 -7.97 5.54
C ALA A 112 -4.13 -6.48 5.15
N LEU A 113 -5.29 -5.83 5.14
CA LEU A 113 -5.41 -4.40 4.89
C LEU A 113 -4.57 -3.57 5.87
N SER A 114 -4.57 -3.94 7.16
CA SER A 114 -3.77 -3.26 8.18
C SER A 114 -2.27 -3.42 7.92
N LEU A 115 -1.80 -4.62 7.59
CA LEU A 115 -0.40 -4.88 7.22
C LEU A 115 0.05 -3.96 6.09
N TYR A 116 -0.79 -3.80 5.06
CA TYR A 116 -0.46 -2.98 3.90
C TYR A 116 -0.44 -1.49 4.24
N LYS A 117 -1.42 -0.99 4.99
CA LYS A 117 -1.47 0.41 5.40
C LYS A 117 -0.26 0.80 6.25
N PHE A 118 0.05 -0.01 7.27
CA PHE A 118 1.20 0.27 8.15
C PHE A 118 2.53 0.02 7.44
N GLY A 119 2.58 -0.93 6.50
CA GLY A 119 3.72 -1.09 5.60
C GLY A 119 3.99 0.17 4.78
N ALA A 120 2.98 0.74 4.10
CA ALA A 120 3.12 1.96 3.30
C ALA A 120 3.62 3.15 4.14
N ILE A 121 3.09 3.31 5.36
CA ILE A 121 3.55 4.34 6.30
C ILE A 121 5.01 4.10 6.67
N GLY A 122 5.35 2.90 7.13
CA GLY A 122 6.71 2.55 7.59
C GLY A 122 7.75 2.72 6.49
N TRP A 123 7.51 2.20 5.28
CA TRP A 123 8.44 2.31 4.15
C TRP A 123 8.65 3.76 3.72
N THR A 124 7.60 4.57 3.73
CA THR A 124 7.72 5.99 3.43
C THR A 124 8.58 6.69 4.47
N THR A 125 8.35 6.44 5.76
CA THR A 125 9.15 7.04 6.85
C THR A 125 10.64 6.73 6.69
N PHE A 126 11.02 5.46 6.47
CA PHE A 126 12.43 5.11 6.24
C PHE A 126 12.98 5.72 4.95
N GLY A 127 12.22 5.67 3.86
CA GLY A 127 12.66 6.16 2.55
C GLY A 127 12.89 7.67 2.51
N LEU A 128 12.15 8.47 3.28
CA LEU A 128 12.26 9.93 3.30
C LEU A 128 13.58 10.44 3.89
N GLU A 129 14.26 9.63 4.69
CA GLU A 129 15.53 9.97 5.35
C GLU A 129 16.72 9.12 4.86
N CYS A 130 16.54 8.39 3.75
CA CYS A 130 17.60 7.60 3.13
C CYS A 130 18.57 8.48 2.32
N THR A 131 19.85 8.35 2.60
CA THR A 131 20.94 9.01 1.87
C THR A 131 21.37 8.23 0.63
N ASN A 132 21.22 6.90 0.64
CA ASN A 132 21.50 6.00 -0.47
C ASN A 132 20.30 6.00 -1.45
N PRO A 133 20.46 6.47 -2.70
CA PRO A 133 19.35 6.57 -3.64
C PRO A 133 18.73 5.22 -4.02
N GLN A 134 19.50 4.14 -4.06
CA GLN A 134 18.99 2.81 -4.37
C GLN A 134 18.12 2.31 -3.20
N LEU A 135 18.61 2.42 -1.98
CA LEU A 135 17.82 2.01 -0.82
C LEU A 135 16.54 2.85 -0.67
N ARG A 136 16.64 4.17 -0.90
CA ARG A 136 15.48 5.05 -0.96
C ARG A 136 14.45 4.56 -1.98
N GLU A 137 14.88 4.25 -3.19
CA GLU A 137 14.01 3.76 -4.25
C GLU A 137 13.37 2.41 -3.87
N TRP A 138 14.11 1.50 -3.25
CA TRP A 138 13.57 0.24 -2.74
C TRP A 138 12.43 0.45 -1.73
N PHE A 139 12.62 1.36 -0.78
CA PHE A 139 11.58 1.74 0.18
C PHE A 139 10.37 2.34 -0.51
N MET A 140 10.55 3.29 -1.44
CA MET A 140 9.44 3.92 -2.14
C MET A 140 8.67 2.93 -3.04
N ARG A 141 9.35 1.96 -3.66
CA ARG A 141 8.71 0.84 -4.36
C ARG A 141 7.92 -0.05 -3.38
N GLY A 142 8.45 -0.26 -2.18
CA GLY A 142 7.74 -0.91 -1.08
C GLY A 142 6.46 -0.17 -0.70
N THR A 143 6.51 1.16 -0.58
CA THR A 143 5.33 2.02 -0.36
C THR A 143 4.30 1.82 -1.46
N ALA A 144 4.70 1.93 -2.73
CA ALA A 144 3.79 1.77 -3.86
C ALA A 144 3.16 0.37 -3.93
N MET A 145 3.92 -0.69 -3.62
CA MET A 145 3.40 -2.05 -3.52
C MET A 145 2.36 -2.16 -2.40
N SER A 146 2.66 -1.63 -1.21
CA SER A 146 1.74 -1.63 -0.06
C SER A 146 0.47 -0.82 -0.33
N ASP A 147 0.57 0.35 -0.98
CA ASP A 147 -0.56 1.17 -1.40
C ASP A 147 -1.53 0.39 -2.31
N LYS A 148 -0.97 -0.23 -3.34
CA LYS A 148 -1.70 -1.05 -4.31
C LYS A 148 -2.43 -2.24 -3.68
N MET A 149 -1.72 -3.05 -2.89
CA MET A 149 -2.31 -4.19 -2.18
C MET A 149 -3.38 -3.74 -1.17
N ALA A 150 -3.19 -2.59 -0.51
CA ALA A 150 -4.19 -2.01 0.37
C ALA A 150 -5.46 -1.62 -0.40
N TYR A 151 -5.33 -0.98 -1.55
CA TYR A 151 -6.47 -0.57 -2.36
C TYR A 151 -7.24 -1.77 -2.93
N GLU A 152 -6.53 -2.80 -3.39
CA GLU A 152 -7.13 -4.04 -3.88
C GLU A 152 -7.91 -4.78 -2.78
N MET A 153 -7.29 -4.98 -1.61
CA MET A 153 -7.94 -5.60 -0.46
C MET A 153 -9.15 -4.79 0.02
N TRP A 154 -9.02 -3.46 0.10
CA TRP A 154 -10.13 -2.57 0.44
C TRP A 154 -11.27 -2.67 -0.58
N GLY A 155 -10.96 -2.73 -1.88
CA GLY A 155 -11.93 -2.90 -2.95
C GLY A 155 -12.71 -4.20 -2.81
N PHE A 156 -12.02 -5.32 -2.55
CA PHE A 156 -12.66 -6.60 -2.24
C PHE A 156 -13.59 -6.48 -1.02
N MET A 157 -13.10 -5.91 0.08
CA MET A 157 -13.89 -5.71 1.29
C MET A 157 -15.12 -4.83 1.04
N ASN A 158 -15.00 -3.81 0.19
CA ASN A 158 -16.12 -2.96 -0.19
C ASN A 158 -17.18 -3.73 -0.97
N GLN A 159 -16.77 -4.53 -1.97
CA GLN A 159 -17.69 -5.34 -2.75
C GLN A 159 -18.45 -6.37 -1.90
N LYS A 160 -17.77 -6.99 -0.93
CA LYS A 160 -18.36 -7.93 0.05
C LYS A 160 -19.21 -7.26 1.13
N GLY A 161 -19.15 -5.94 1.27
CA GLY A 161 -19.82 -5.22 2.35
C GLY A 161 -19.11 -5.34 3.71
N TYR A 162 -17.88 -5.84 3.74
CA TYR A 162 -17.02 -5.82 4.92
C TYR A 162 -16.50 -4.41 5.24
N TYR A 163 -16.36 -3.56 4.23
CA TYR A 163 -15.97 -2.16 4.36
C TYR A 163 -16.98 -1.26 3.64
N GLN A 164 -17.87 -0.61 4.40
CA GLN A 164 -18.87 0.29 3.84
C GLN A 164 -18.38 1.74 3.89
N VAL A 165 -18.65 2.50 2.84
CA VAL A 165 -18.24 3.91 2.72
C VAL A 165 -19.46 4.77 2.97
N ILE A 166 -19.47 5.52 4.07
CA ILE A 166 -20.57 6.43 4.40
C ILE A 166 -20.58 7.59 3.41
N THR A 167 -21.78 8.01 2.99
CA THR A 167 -21.99 9.21 2.17
C THR A 167 -22.56 10.34 3.03
N LEU A 168 -22.26 11.57 2.65
CA LEU A 168 -22.86 12.76 3.25
C LEU A 168 -24.18 13.13 2.55
N PRO A 169 -25.08 13.90 3.20
CA PRO A 169 -26.22 14.50 2.53
C PRO A 169 -25.79 15.37 1.34
N ASN A 170 -26.58 15.39 0.26
CA ASN A 170 -26.24 16.11 -0.97
C ASN A 170 -25.99 17.60 -0.73
N GLU A 171 -26.77 18.24 0.16
CA GLU A 171 -26.58 19.64 0.53
C GLU A 171 -25.20 19.90 1.15
N THR A 172 -24.73 19.01 2.02
CA THR A 172 -23.41 19.09 2.64
C THR A 172 -22.31 18.90 1.59
N ILE A 173 -22.48 17.94 0.67
CA ILE A 173 -21.53 17.71 -0.43
C ILE A 173 -21.42 18.97 -1.31
N GLN A 174 -22.54 19.56 -1.73
CA GLN A 174 -22.55 20.75 -2.58
C GLN A 174 -21.91 21.95 -1.87
N ALA A 175 -22.23 22.17 -0.59
CA ALA A 175 -21.60 23.22 0.22
C ALA A 175 -20.07 23.04 0.30
N MET A 176 -19.58 21.81 0.50
CA MET A 176 -18.14 21.51 0.51
C MET A 176 -17.49 21.71 -0.87
N MET A 177 -18.16 21.29 -1.96
CA MET A 177 -17.64 21.44 -3.32
C MET A 177 -17.50 22.91 -3.72
N HIS A 178 -18.47 23.75 -3.36
CA HIS A 178 -18.46 25.18 -3.66
C HIS A 178 -17.58 26.01 -2.71
N ALA A 179 -17.01 25.41 -1.66
CA ALA A 179 -16.10 26.09 -0.74
C ALA A 179 -14.72 26.41 -1.38
N TYR A 180 -14.37 25.74 -2.48
CA TYR A 180 -13.11 25.95 -3.20
C TYR A 180 -13.38 26.63 -4.55
N THR A 181 -12.92 27.86 -4.71
CA THR A 181 -12.98 28.56 -6.00
C THR A 181 -11.66 28.40 -6.74
N PRO A 182 -11.65 27.98 -8.03
CA PRO A 182 -10.44 27.98 -8.84
C PRO A 182 -9.78 29.36 -8.84
N SER A 183 -8.46 29.41 -8.68
CA SER A 183 -7.75 30.67 -8.87
C SER A 183 -7.87 31.09 -10.33
N GLN A 184 -8.40 32.30 -10.57
CA GLN A 184 -8.33 32.90 -11.90
C GLN A 184 -6.89 33.40 -12.09
N MET A 185 -6.04 32.57 -12.69
CA MET A 185 -4.75 33.04 -13.20
C MET A 185 -5.04 33.97 -14.38
N SER A 186 -5.08 35.28 -14.12
CA SER A 186 -5.00 36.28 -15.17
C SER A 186 -3.60 36.21 -15.77
N LEU A 187 -3.46 35.53 -16.91
CA LEU A 187 -2.27 35.56 -17.76
C LEU A 187 -2.18 36.96 -18.40
N ASN A 188 -1.90 37.97 -17.59
CA ASN A 188 -1.50 39.27 -18.12
C ASN A 188 -0.02 39.18 -18.53
N GLN A 189 0.15 39.14 -19.85
CA GLN A 189 1.40 39.22 -20.58
C GLN A 189 2.27 40.37 -20.06
N GLY A 190 3.52 40.08 -19.76
CA GLY A 190 4.51 41.06 -19.32
C GLY A 190 5.83 40.42 -18.95
N VAL A 191 6.40 39.61 -19.86
CA VAL A 191 7.76 39.10 -19.72
C VAL A 191 8.72 40.28 -19.88
N ASN A 192 9.10 40.93 -18.78
CA ASN A 192 10.39 41.61 -18.71
C ASN A 192 11.36 40.64 -18.04
N ALA A 193 12.11 39.92 -18.88
CA ALA A 193 13.23 39.11 -18.43
C ALA A 193 14.26 40.02 -17.77
N MET A 194 14.51 39.82 -16.47
CA MET A 194 15.71 40.35 -15.82
C MET A 194 16.86 39.35 -16.01
N PRO A 195 18.00 39.76 -16.59
CA PRO A 195 19.19 38.93 -16.61
C PRO A 195 19.81 38.93 -15.22
N TYR A 196 20.00 37.75 -14.63
CA TYR A 196 20.81 37.60 -13.42
C TYR A 196 22.29 37.80 -13.80
N GLN A 197 22.94 38.75 -13.11
CA GLN A 197 24.40 38.85 -13.01
C GLN A 197 24.93 37.84 -12.00
#